data_AF-A0A923FXP0-F1
#
_entry.id   AF-A0A923FXP0-F1
#
_cell.length_a   1.000
_cell.length_b   1.000
_cell.length_c   1.000
_cell.angle_alpha   90.00
_cell.angle_beta   90.00
_cell.angle_gamma   90.00
#
_symmetry.space_group_name_H-M   'P 1'
#
loop_
_entity.id
_entity.type
_entity.pdbx_description
1 polymer ?
#
loop_
_entity_poly.entity_id
_entity_poly.type
_entity_poly.pdbx_seq_one_letter_code
_entity_poly.pdbx_strand_id
1 'polypeptide(L)'
;MALYALLSLDYEERGPSRANFYAHLSRKGWSKMGDVDTVWKKSHTHSPASDGTVELEIKSMMSAAATEFKPKRIDYVAQIGNNPPIERAFVRKVSGYDYEKK
;
A
#
# COMPACT_ATOMS: atom_id res chain seq x y z
N MET A 1 9.81 12.11 14.64
CA MET A 1 9.06 12.41 13.39
C MET A 1 8.46 11.11 12.88
N ALA A 2 7.25 11.15 12.31
CA ALA A 2 6.63 9.97 11.71
C ALA A 2 7.03 9.90 10.23
N LEU A 3 7.34 8.70 9.77
CA LEU A 3 7.62 8.41 8.37
C LEU A 3 6.45 7.60 7.80
N TYR A 4 5.99 7.96 6.62
CA TYR A 4 4.86 7.32 5.97
C TYR A 4 5.33 6.62 4.71
N ALA A 5 4.79 5.43 4.49
CA ALA A 5 4.95 4.68 3.26
C ALA A 5 3.59 4.50 2.58
N LEU A 6 3.54 4.78 1.29
CA LEU A 6 2.42 4.47 0.40
C LEU A 6 2.91 3.44 -0.62
N LEU A 7 2.15 2.36 -0.80
CA LEU A 7 2.40 1.34 -1.81
C LEU A 7 1.25 1.35 -2.81
N SER A 8 1.57 1.38 -4.09
CA SER A 8 0.66 0.99 -5.17
C SER A 8 1.09 -0.38 -5.66
N LEU A 9 0.18 -1.34 -5.69
CA LEU A 9 0.46 -2.73 -6.00
C LEU A 9 -0.19 -3.17 -7.30
N ASP A 10 0.48 -4.06 -8.02
CA ASP A 10 -0.14 -4.92 -9.02
C ASP A 10 0.24 -6.37 -8.72
N TYR A 11 -0.76 -7.25 -8.75
CA TYR A 11 -0.63 -8.65 -8.31
C TYR A 11 -1.21 -9.55 -9.39
N GLU A 12 -0.36 -10.23 -10.14
CA GLU A 12 -0.76 -11.15 -11.20
C GLU A 12 -0.91 -12.58 -10.63
N GLU A 13 -2.11 -13.13 -10.69
CA GLU A 13 -2.44 -14.41 -10.04
C GLU A 13 -1.91 -15.64 -10.80
N ARG A 14 -1.46 -16.66 -10.06
CA ARG A 14 -1.18 -18.03 -10.55
C ARG A 14 -1.60 -19.12 -9.56
N GLY A 15 -2.28 -18.74 -8.47
CA GLY A 15 -2.43 -19.50 -7.22
C GLY A 15 -3.31 -18.75 -6.21
N PRO A 16 -3.25 -19.05 -4.88
CA PRO A 16 -4.25 -18.60 -3.90
C PRO A 16 -4.58 -17.11 -3.99
N SER A 17 -5.85 -16.76 -3.73
CA SER A 17 -6.43 -15.49 -4.14
C SER A 17 -5.69 -14.28 -3.58
N ARG A 18 -5.67 -13.19 -4.36
CA ARG A 18 -5.25 -11.84 -3.97
C ARG A 18 -5.75 -11.41 -2.58
N ALA A 19 -6.88 -11.93 -2.12
CA ALA A 19 -7.41 -11.70 -0.77
C ALA A 19 -6.48 -12.18 0.35
N ASN A 20 -5.81 -13.32 0.18
CA ASN A 20 -4.86 -13.84 1.17
C ASN A 20 -3.61 -12.96 1.28
N PHE A 21 -3.13 -12.45 0.15
CA PHE A 21 -2.05 -11.47 0.12
C PHE A 21 -2.45 -10.16 0.82
N TYR A 22 -3.67 -9.66 0.58
CA TYR A 22 -4.18 -8.47 1.26
C TYR A 22 -4.36 -8.67 2.77
N ALA A 23 -4.77 -9.87 3.19
CA ALA A 23 -4.78 -10.24 4.60
C ALA A 23 -3.36 -10.31 5.20
N HIS A 24 -2.35 -10.74 4.43
CA HIS A 24 -0.95 -10.69 4.85
C HIS A 24 -0.48 -9.25 5.08
N LEU A 25 -0.74 -8.33 4.15
CA LEU A 25 -0.41 -6.91 4.29
C LEU A 25 -1.04 -6.30 5.55
N SER A 26 -2.33 -6.57 5.76
CA SER A 26 -3.07 -6.11 6.94
C SER A 26 -2.44 -6.59 8.25
N ARG A 27 -2.07 -7.87 8.33
CA ARG A 27 -1.36 -8.45 9.49
C ARG A 27 0.03 -7.85 9.72
N LYS A 28 0.67 -7.29 8.69
CA LYS A 28 1.95 -6.56 8.78
C LYS A 28 1.78 -5.08 9.13
N GLY A 29 0.56 -4.65 9.46
CA GLY A 29 0.24 -3.28 9.87
C GLY A 29 0.05 -2.31 8.71
N TRP A 30 -0.10 -2.81 7.47
CA TRP A 30 -0.50 -1.99 6.35
C TRP A 30 -2.02 -1.81 6.35
N SER A 31 -2.47 -0.59 6.07
CA SER A 31 -3.89 -0.26 5.94
C SER A 31 -4.20 0.09 4.49
N LYS A 32 -5.27 -0.48 3.93
CA LYS A 32 -5.74 -0.09 2.60
C LYS A 32 -6.16 1.39 2.61
N MET A 33 -5.82 2.13 1.56
CA MET A 33 -6.31 3.50 1.34
C MET A 33 -7.73 3.41 0.78
N GLY A 34 -8.69 4.07 1.44
CA GLY A 34 -10.13 3.79 1.43
C GLY A 34 -10.66 3.00 0.25
N ASP A 35 -11.11 3.69 -0.80
CA ASP A 35 -11.81 3.05 -1.94
C ASP A 35 -10.86 2.68 -3.11
N VAL A 36 -9.53 2.76 -2.93
CA VAL A 36 -8.57 2.35 -3.96
C VAL A 36 -8.09 0.93 -3.73
N ASP A 37 -8.26 0.08 -4.74
CA ASP A 37 -8.17 -1.37 -4.54
C ASP A 37 -6.78 -1.92 -4.22
N THR A 38 -5.75 -1.25 -4.70
CA THR A 38 -4.38 -1.76 -4.65
C THR A 38 -3.42 -0.84 -3.93
N VAL A 39 -3.93 0.19 -3.26
CA VAL A 39 -3.11 1.20 -2.58
C VAL A 39 -3.13 0.99 -1.07
N TRP A 40 -1.94 0.93 -0.46
CA TRP A 40 -1.75 0.61 0.95
C TRP A 40 -0.86 1.65 1.62
N LYS A 41 -1.11 1.94 2.89
CA LYS A 41 -0.31 2.85 3.70
C LYS A 41 0.18 2.21 4.99
N LYS A 42 1.32 2.68 5.48
CA LYS A 42 1.83 2.38 6.82
C LYS A 42 2.58 3.58 7.38
N SER A 43 2.43 3.81 8.69
CA SER A 43 3.21 4.81 9.42
C SER A 43 4.26 4.13 10.29
N HIS A 44 5.45 4.71 10.32
CA HIS A 44 6.57 4.25 11.11
C HIS A 44 6.90 5.33 12.15
N THR A 45 6.82 4.94 13.42
CA THR A 45 7.49 5.66 14.51
C THR A 45 8.96 5.30 14.42
N HIS A 46 9.84 6.27 14.19
CA HIS A 46 11.31 6.10 14.06
C HIS A 46 11.83 5.62 12.68
N SER A 47 12.02 6.56 11.74
CA SER A 47 13.11 6.48 10.75
C SER A 47 13.29 7.85 10.08
N PRO A 48 14.52 8.38 9.95
CA PRO A 48 14.81 9.32 8.88
C PRO A 48 14.56 8.62 7.53
N ALA A 49 13.84 9.29 6.62
CA ALA A 49 13.49 8.72 5.30
C ALA A 49 14.69 8.18 4.50
N SER A 50 15.89 8.70 4.79
CA SER A 50 17.13 8.44 4.07
C SER A 50 17.88 7.18 4.51
N ASP A 51 17.46 6.48 5.56
CA ASP A 51 18.22 5.32 6.08
C ASP A 51 17.92 3.99 5.36
N GLY A 52 16.93 3.96 4.45
CA GLY A 52 16.58 2.77 3.66
C GLY A 52 15.86 1.66 4.45
N THR A 53 15.61 1.84 5.74
CA THR A 53 15.01 0.79 6.61
C THR A 53 13.62 0.39 6.12
N VAL A 54 12.79 1.37 5.74
CA VAL A 54 11.45 1.12 5.21
C VAL A 54 11.48 0.42 3.86
N GLU A 55 12.46 0.73 3.00
CA GLU A 55 12.65 0.05 1.72
C GLU A 55 13.01 -1.43 1.93
N LEU A 56 13.92 -1.72 2.88
CA LEU A 56 14.29 -3.08 3.25
C LEU A 56 13.11 -3.86 3.85
N GLU A 57 12.29 -3.22 4.68
CA GLU A 57 11.06 -3.82 5.22
C GLU A 57 10.09 -4.21 4.09
N ILE A 58 9.83 -3.28 3.16
CA ILE A 58 8.95 -3.54 2.01
C ILE A 58 9.51 -4.69 1.18
N LYS A 59 10.80 -4.67 0.84
CA LYS A 59 11.45 -5.73 0.07
C LYS A 59 11.34 -7.09 0.76
N SER A 60 11.62 -7.16 2.06
CA SER A 60 11.52 -8.39 2.84
C SER A 60 10.09 -8.92 2.87
N MET A 61 9.11 -8.03 3.08
CA MET A 61 7.69 -8.38 3.08
C MET A 61 7.22 -8.90 1.72
N MET A 62 7.57 -8.23 0.62
CA MET A 62 7.22 -8.66 -0.73
C MET A 62 7.87 -10.01 -1.08
N SER A 63 9.12 -10.21 -0.69
CA SER A 63 9.81 -11.49 -0.89
C SER A 63 9.11 -12.62 -0.12
N ALA A 64 8.74 -12.40 1.13
CA ALA A 64 8.01 -13.39 1.92
C ALA A 64 6.64 -13.72 1.30
N ALA A 65 5.89 -12.70 0.87
CA ALA A 65 4.61 -12.87 0.21
C ALA A 65 4.73 -13.62 -1.13
N ALA A 66 5.75 -13.32 -1.94
CA ALA A 66 5.99 -14.03 -3.19
C ALA A 66 6.29 -15.52 -2.94
N THR A 67 7.07 -15.85 -1.90
CA THR A 67 7.36 -17.24 -1.52
C THR A 67 6.13 -17.97 -0.98
N GLU A 68 5.34 -17.32 -0.13
CA GLU A 68 4.15 -17.90 0.51
C GLU A 68 3.01 -18.12 -0.49
N PHE A 69 2.65 -17.08 -1.26
CA PHE A 69 1.46 -17.08 -2.10
C PHE A 69 1.72 -17.47 -3.56
N LYS A 70 2.98 -17.49 -3.99
CA LYS A 70 3.42 -17.92 -5.33
C LYS A 70 2.61 -17.30 -6.50
N PRO A 71 2.42 -15.97 -6.54
CA PRO A 71 1.82 -15.32 -7.69
C PRO A 71 2.66 -15.53 -8.95
N LYS A 72 2.07 -15.19 -10.10
CA LYS A 72 2.84 -15.08 -11.35
C LYS A 72 3.81 -13.90 -11.26
N ARG A 73 3.36 -12.77 -10.70
CA ARG A 73 4.14 -11.54 -10.54
C ARG A 73 3.56 -10.65 -9.44
N ILE A 74 4.43 -9.95 -8.71
CA ILE A 74 4.07 -8.83 -7.82
C ILE A 74 4.89 -7.63 -8.26
N ASP A 75 4.23 -6.57 -8.71
CA ASP A 75 4.87 -5.28 -8.95
C ASP A 75 4.42 -4.30 -7.87
N TYR A 76 5.32 -3.41 -7.46
CA TYR A 76 4.99 -2.35 -6.53
C TYR A 76 5.74 -1.06 -6.82
N VAL A 77 5.10 0.06 -6.50
CA VAL A 77 5.72 1.38 -6.43
C VAL A 77 5.52 1.90 -5.01
N ALA A 78 6.59 2.43 -4.42
CA ALA A 78 6.57 2.96 -3.06
C ALA A 78 6.89 4.46 -3.04
N GLN A 79 6.13 5.21 -2.25
CA GLN A 79 6.49 6.57 -1.85
C GLN A 79 6.75 6.57 -0.34
N ILE A 80 7.94 7.03 0.07
CA ILE A 80 8.35 7.11 1.47
C ILE A 80 8.63 8.58 1.79
N GLY A 81 8.02 9.10 2.84
CA GLY A 81 8.20 10.51 3.19
C GLY A 81 7.58 10.93 4.51
N ASN A 82 7.88 12.15 4.95
CA ASN A 82 7.49 12.66 6.27
C ASN A 82 6.06 13.22 6.30
N ASN A 83 5.35 13.20 5.17
CA ASN A 83 3.97 13.65 5.08
C ASN A 83 3.03 12.45 4.95
N PRO A 84 1.87 12.47 5.63
CA PRO A 84 0.87 11.43 5.48
C PRO A 84 0.32 11.41 4.04
N PRO A 85 -0.05 10.23 3.52
CA PRO A 85 -0.69 10.12 2.22
C PRO A 85 -2.06 10.80 2.22
N ILE A 86 -2.43 11.34 1.07
CA ILE A 86 -3.67 12.09 0.86
C ILE A 86 -4.65 11.22 0.07
N GLU A 87 -5.89 11.11 0.56
CA GLU A 87 -6.98 10.43 -0.15
C GLU A 87 -8.09 11.41 -0.52
N ARG A 88 -8.44 11.49 -1.80
CA ARG A 88 -9.47 12.40 -2.34
C ARG A 88 -10.27 11.70 -3.42
N ALA A 89 -11.52 12.11 -3.60
CA ALA A 89 -12.36 11.63 -4.68
C ALA A 89 -13.12 12.77 -5.35
N PHE A 90 -13.48 12.55 -6.62
CA PHE A 90 -14.51 13.31 -7.29
C PHE A 90 -15.73 12.40 -7.47
N VAL A 91 -16.86 12.77 -6.89
CA VAL A 91 -18.07 11.94 -6.89
C VAL A 91 -19.11 12.58 -7.79
N ARG A 92 -19.69 11.78 -8.69
CA ARG A 92 -20.76 12.23 -9.60
C ARG A 92 -22.02 12.57 -8.80
N LYS A 93 -22.56 13.77 -9.04
CA LYS A 93 -23.87 14.24 -8.55
C LYS A 93 -24.76 14.59 -9.75
N VAL A 94 -26.01 14.97 -9.48
CA VAL A 94 -26.98 15.35 -10.53
C VAL A 94 -26.49 16.56 -11.35
N SER A 95 -25.83 17.52 -10.71
CA SER A 95 -25.35 18.77 -11.32
C SER A 95 -23.89 18.75 -11.79
N GLY A 96 -23.16 17.65 -11.62
CA GLY A 96 -21.74 17.58 -11.97
C GLY A 96 -20.91 16.63 -11.10
N TYR A 97 -19.74 17.08 -10.65
CA TYR A 97 -18.84 16.33 -9.78
C TYR A 97 -18.46 17.18 -8.57
N ASP A 98 -18.50 16.58 -7.39
CA ASP A 98 -18.08 17.21 -6.13
C ASP A 98 -16.75 16.61 -5.66
N TYR A 99 -15.90 17.46 -5.09
CA TYR A 99 -14.65 17.05 -4.44
C TYR A 99 -14.93 16.61 -3.00
N GLU A 100 -14.51 15.40 -2.66
CA GLU A 100 -14.67 14.83 -1.32
C GLU A 100 -13.29 14.51 -0.71
N LYS A 101 -13.08 14.94 0.54
CA LYS A 101 -11.92 14.53 1.36
C LYS A 101 -12.30 13.25 2.10
N LYS A 102 -11.48 12.21 1.95
CA LYS A 102 -11.60 10.94 2.68
C LYS A 102 -10.58 10.88 3.81
#